data_AF-A0A1H0CV38-F1
#
_entry.id   AF-A0A1H0CV38-F1
#
_cell.length_a   1.000
_cell.length_b   1.000
_cell.length_c   1.000
_cell.angle_alpha   90.00
_cell.angle_beta   90.00
_cell.angle_gamma   90.00
#
_symmetry.space_group_name_H-M   'P 1'
#
loop_
_entity.id
_entity.type
_entity.pdbx_description
1 polymer ?
#
loop_
_entity_poly.entity_id
_entity_poly.type
_entity_poly.pdbx_seq_one_letter_code
_entity_poly.pdbx_strand_id
1 'polypeptide(L)'
;MLGLTESGVNELLKGIIEKFFKSTQPTSTPQTQSISQADVEALVDAKLKEHAAALETTLAEKGNQVLSQDEDYTLSAKQIEYALSLIEKVKDEFELAIEPSNLTIKDLNRLVAYNRYKNKGTLINLVKKGVLTRK
;
A
#
# COMPACT_ATOMS: atom_id res chain seq x y z
N MET A 1 27.09 -26.16 35.29
CA MET A 1 27.47 -26.16 33.86
C MET A 1 27.08 -27.50 33.27
N LEU A 2 26.08 -27.54 32.40
CA LEU A 2 25.76 -28.70 31.58
C LEU A 2 25.84 -28.22 30.13
N GLY A 3 26.98 -28.50 29.50
CA GLY A 3 27.24 -28.19 28.10
C GLY A 3 26.46 -29.15 27.22
N LEU A 4 25.49 -28.63 26.48
CA LEU A 4 24.94 -29.33 25.32
C LEU A 4 26.03 -29.35 24.26
N THR A 5 26.54 -30.54 23.96
CA THR A 5 27.57 -30.75 22.95
C THR A 5 27.00 -30.41 21.56
N GLU A 6 27.80 -29.70 20.75
CA GLU A 6 27.43 -29.24 19.39
C GLU A 6 26.96 -30.38 18.47
N SER A 7 27.26 -31.63 18.79
CA SER A 7 26.83 -32.82 18.06
C SER A 7 25.32 -33.08 18.15
N GLY A 8 24.68 -32.79 19.28
CA GLY A 8 23.25 -33.08 19.49
C GLY A 8 22.31 -32.17 18.67
N VAL A 9 22.72 -30.92 18.47
CA VAL A 9 21.95 -29.95 17.68
C VAL A 9 22.00 -30.31 16.19
N ASN A 10 23.16 -30.80 15.71
CA ASN A 10 23.35 -31.20 14.32
C ASN A 10 22.55 -32.46 13.94
N GLU A 11 22.34 -33.41 14.86
CA GLU A 11 21.48 -34.56 14.61
C GLU A 11 19.99 -34.18 14.59
N LEU A 12 19.56 -33.31 15.51
CA LEU A 12 18.17 -32.86 15.57
C LEU A 12 17.78 -32.06 14.31
N LEU A 13 18.68 -31.21 13.82
CA LEU A 13 18.48 -30.44 12.59
C LEU A 13 18.48 -31.34 11.35
N LYS A 14 19.34 -32.36 11.28
CA LYS A 14 19.33 -33.34 10.19
C LYS A 14 18.02 -34.13 10.12
N GLY A 15 17.50 -34.58 11.25
CA GLY A 15 16.24 -35.33 11.30
C GLY A 15 15.01 -34.53 10.86
N ILE A 16 15.03 -33.21 11.05
CA ILE A 16 13.96 -32.32 10.59
C ILE A 16 14.07 -32.12 9.07
N ILE A 17 15.27 -31.84 8.54
CA ILE A 17 15.48 -31.61 7.10
C ILE A 17 15.14 -32.86 6.28
N GLU A 18 15.49 -34.06 6.77
CA GLU A 18 15.20 -35.31 6.08
C GLU A 18 13.69 -35.61 6.00
N LYS A 19 12.91 -35.22 7.03
CA LYS A 19 11.44 -35.29 7.00
C LYS A 19 10.82 -34.30 6.02
N PHE A 20 11.39 -33.11 5.88
CA PHE A 20 10.94 -32.12 4.89
C PHE A 20 11.25 -32.55 3.46
N PHE A 21 12.39 -33.21 3.21
CA PHE A 21 12.77 -33.62 1.86
C PHE A 21 12.06 -34.91 1.39
N LYS A 22 11.70 -35.81 2.32
CA LYS A 22 10.98 -37.06 1.99
C LYS A 22 9.46 -36.87 1.81
N SER A 23 8.89 -35.76 2.26
CA SER A 23 7.43 -35.51 2.16
C SER A 23 6.98 -35.00 0.79
N THR A 24 7.87 -34.87 -0.20
CA THR A 24 7.54 -34.35 -1.54
C THR A 24 7.74 -35.37 -2.66
N GLN A 25 7.76 -36.67 -2.35
CA GLN A 25 7.57 -37.70 -3.38
C GLN A 25 6.09 -38.09 -3.45
N PRO A 26 5.33 -37.61 -4.45
CA PRO A 26 4.15 -38.32 -4.87
C PRO A 26 4.59 -39.66 -5.46
N THR A 27 4.26 -40.74 -4.78
CA THR A 27 4.15 -42.06 -5.38
C THR A 27 3.02 -42.02 -6.40
N SER A 28 3.34 -41.78 -7.67
CA SER A 28 2.44 -42.08 -8.78
C SER A 28 3.22 -42.72 -9.93
N THR A 29 2.71 -43.88 -10.30
CA THR A 29 3.02 -44.73 -11.45
C THR A 29 3.17 -43.95 -12.76
N PRO A 30 3.95 -44.47 -13.74
CA PRO A 30 4.11 -43.80 -15.03
C PRO A 30 2.85 -44.02 -15.88
N GLN A 31 1.90 -43.09 -15.79
CA GLN A 31 0.91 -42.90 -16.85
C GLN A 31 1.29 -41.65 -17.61
N THR A 32 1.83 -41.86 -18.81
CA THR A 32 1.99 -40.84 -19.85
C THR A 32 0.61 -40.32 -20.23
N GLN A 33 0.12 -39.35 -19.48
CA GLN A 33 -0.93 -38.45 -19.96
C GLN A 33 -0.23 -37.40 -20.80
N SER A 34 -0.38 -37.52 -22.12
CA SER A 34 -0.01 -36.49 -23.08
C SER A 34 -0.71 -35.19 -22.66
N ILE A 35 0.03 -34.24 -22.11
CA ILE A 35 -0.47 -32.90 -21.84
C ILE A 35 -0.84 -32.32 -23.20
N SER A 36 -2.14 -32.23 -23.48
CA SER A 36 -2.64 -31.66 -24.73
C SER A 36 -2.36 -30.16 -24.72
N GLN A 37 -1.99 -29.60 -25.87
CA GLN A 37 -1.81 -28.16 -26.03
C GLN A 37 -3.06 -27.39 -25.59
N ALA A 38 -4.25 -27.98 -25.77
CA ALA A 38 -5.52 -27.41 -25.32
C ALA A 38 -5.59 -27.23 -23.79
N ASP A 39 -4.99 -28.14 -23.01
CA ASP A 39 -5.00 -28.05 -21.54
C ASP A 39 -4.04 -26.95 -21.06
N VAL A 40 -2.92 -26.75 -21.77
CA VAL A 40 -1.97 -25.66 -21.50
C VAL A 40 -2.61 -24.32 -21.83
N GLU A 41 -3.27 -24.21 -22.98
CA GLU A 41 -3.97 -22.99 -23.39
C GLU A 41 -5.11 -22.66 -22.42
N ALA A 42 -5.91 -23.64 -22.01
CA ALA A 42 -6.96 -23.44 -21.00
C ALA A 42 -6.41 -22.98 -19.64
N LEU A 43 -5.25 -23.51 -19.21
CA LEU A 43 -4.60 -23.10 -17.96
C LEU A 43 -4.06 -21.68 -18.03
N VAL A 44 -3.45 -21.31 -19.17
CA VAL A 44 -2.95 -19.96 -19.42
C VAL A 44 -4.11 -18.97 -19.45
N ASP A 45 -5.19 -19.29 -20.17
CA ASP A 45 -6.38 -18.44 -20.25
C ASP A 45 -7.07 -18.29 -18.89
N ALA A 46 -7.19 -19.37 -18.11
CA ALA A 46 -7.74 -19.32 -16.76
C ALA A 46 -6.88 -18.43 -15.84
N LYS A 47 -5.55 -18.55 -15.92
CA LYS A 47 -4.62 -17.71 -15.15
C LYS A 47 -4.67 -16.24 -15.58
N LEU A 48 -4.68 -15.95 -16.88
CA LEU A 48 -4.82 -14.59 -17.40
C LEU A 48 -6.14 -13.96 -16.94
N LYS A 49 -7.24 -14.72 -16.95
CA LYS A 49 -8.55 -14.28 -16.50
C LYS A 49 -8.60 -14.04 -14.98
N GLU A 50 -7.97 -14.91 -14.19
CA GLU A 50 -7.83 -14.74 -12.73
C GLU A 50 -7.02 -13.48 -12.39
N HIS A 51 -5.89 -13.26 -13.07
CA HIS A 51 -5.06 -12.06 -12.90
C HIS A 51 -5.78 -10.78 -13.35
N ALA A 52 -6.56 -10.83 -14.43
CA ALA A 52 -7.37 -9.69 -14.88
C ALA A 52 -8.47 -9.34 -13.86
N ALA A 53 -9.18 -10.34 -13.32
CA ALA A 53 -10.20 -10.13 -12.29
C ALA A 53 -9.62 -9.58 -10.97
N ALA A 54 -8.40 -10.02 -10.60
CA ALA A 54 -7.68 -9.49 -9.45
C ALA A 54 -7.27 -8.02 -9.64
N LEU A 55 -6.92 -7.59 -10.85
CA LEU A 55 -6.63 -6.18 -11.14
C LEU A 55 -7.89 -5.31 -11.04
N GLU A 56 -9.02 -5.76 -11.57
CA GLU A 56 -10.31 -5.05 -11.47
C GLU A 56 -10.77 -4.88 -10.01
N THR A 57 -10.63 -5.93 -9.19
CA THR A 57 -10.95 -5.86 -7.75
C THR A 57 -9.96 -4.98 -6.97
N THR A 58 -8.67 -5.05 -7.30
CA THR A 58 -7.66 -4.15 -6.70
C THR A 58 -7.88 -2.70 -7.13
N LEU A 59 -8.39 -2.44 -8.33
CA LEU A 59 -8.76 -1.10 -8.82
C LEU A 59 -10.06 -0.58 -8.20
N ALA A 60 -11.03 -1.45 -7.91
CA ALA A 60 -12.23 -1.09 -7.16
C ALA A 60 -11.93 -0.76 -5.69
N GLU A 61 -11.00 -1.49 -5.05
CA GLU A 61 -10.53 -1.19 -3.69
C GLU A 61 -9.51 -0.03 -3.64
N LYS A 62 -8.75 0.19 -4.73
CA LYS A 62 -7.98 1.42 -4.97
C LYS A 62 -8.78 2.50 -5.69
N GLY A 63 -10.10 2.39 -5.75
CA GLY A 63 -11.03 3.37 -6.34
C GLY A 63 -11.04 4.73 -5.64
N ASN A 64 -10.14 4.93 -4.66
CA ASN A 64 -9.85 6.21 -4.05
C ASN A 64 -8.53 6.86 -4.53
N GLN A 65 -7.84 6.30 -5.54
CA GLN A 65 -6.58 6.85 -6.07
C GLN A 65 -6.42 6.78 -7.60
N VAL A 66 -7.53 6.71 -8.35
CA VAL A 66 -7.47 7.11 -9.76
C VAL A 66 -7.57 8.63 -9.80
N LEU A 67 -6.41 9.25 -10.00
CA LEU A 67 -6.24 10.65 -10.36
C LEU A 67 -6.94 10.91 -11.70
N SER A 68 -8.26 11.10 -11.65
CA SER A 68 -8.99 11.77 -12.73
C SER A 68 -8.44 13.19 -12.83
N GLN A 69 -7.93 13.50 -14.00
CA GLN A 69 -6.99 14.58 -14.23
C GLN A 69 -7.62 15.98 -14.14
N ASP A 70 -8.94 16.13 -13.98
CA ASP A 70 -9.62 17.43 -14.02
C ASP A 70 -10.96 17.47 -13.23
N GLU A 71 -11.10 16.73 -12.13
CA GLU A 71 -12.31 16.77 -11.28
C GLU A 71 -12.00 17.40 -9.90
N ASP A 72 -12.57 18.58 -9.68
CA ASP A 72 -12.77 19.25 -8.39
C ASP A 72 -11.53 19.87 -7.72
N TYR A 73 -11.25 21.12 -8.11
CA TYR A 73 -10.38 22.04 -7.36
C TYR A 73 -10.83 22.30 -5.91
N THR A 74 -12.04 21.87 -5.53
CA THR A 74 -12.69 22.15 -4.24
C THR A 74 -12.80 20.91 -3.38
N LEU A 75 -12.57 21.06 -2.07
CA LEU A 75 -12.73 19.96 -1.11
C LEU A 75 -14.20 19.68 -0.77
N SER A 76 -14.54 18.40 -0.55
CA SER A 76 -15.81 18.03 0.12
C SER A 76 -15.83 18.52 1.58
N ALA A 77 -17.02 18.65 2.18
CA ALA A 77 -17.16 19.11 3.56
C ALA A 77 -16.30 18.32 4.56
N LYS A 78 -16.28 16.99 4.45
CA LYS A 78 -15.44 16.12 5.30
C LYS A 78 -13.94 16.39 5.09
N GLN A 79 -13.52 16.69 3.87
CA GLN A 79 -12.12 17.02 3.58
C GLN A 79 -11.75 18.41 4.12
N ILE A 80 -12.68 19.37 4.10
CA ILE A 80 -12.49 20.69 4.72
C ILE A 80 -12.33 20.54 6.23
N GLU A 81 -13.24 19.82 6.90
CA GLU A 81 -13.14 19.52 8.34
C GLU A 81 -11.80 18.87 8.68
N TYR A 82 -11.38 17.90 7.87
CA TYR A 82 -10.09 17.26 8.08
C TYR A 82 -8.93 18.24 7.87
N ALA A 83 -8.94 19.06 6.82
CA ALA A 83 -7.92 20.08 6.59
C ALA A 83 -7.82 21.08 7.76
N LEU A 84 -8.95 21.56 8.28
CA LEU A 84 -9.01 22.43 9.45
C LEU A 84 -8.40 21.76 10.70
N SER A 85 -8.69 20.47 10.91
CA SER A 85 -8.08 19.71 12.02
C SER A 85 -6.56 19.60 11.92
N LEU A 86 -6.00 19.64 10.70
CA LEU A 86 -4.55 19.65 10.48
C LEU A 86 -3.94 21.03 10.72
N ILE A 87 -4.65 22.09 10.34
CA ILE A 87 -4.24 23.48 10.59
C ILE A 87 -4.23 23.78 12.09
N GLU A 88 -5.22 23.27 12.83
CA GLU A 88 -5.28 23.41 14.29
C GLU A 88 -4.02 22.90 15.00
N LYS A 89 -3.35 21.88 14.44
CA LYS A 89 -2.09 21.33 14.98
C LYS A 89 -0.87 22.24 14.77
N VAL A 90 -1.00 23.27 13.93
CA VAL A 90 0.07 24.25 13.64
C VAL A 90 -0.35 25.68 13.99
N LYS A 91 -1.44 25.83 14.73
CA LYS A 91 -2.04 27.12 15.08
C LYS A 91 -1.13 28.06 15.87
N ASP A 92 -0.09 27.53 16.50
CA ASP A 92 0.85 28.32 17.29
C ASP A 92 1.71 29.22 16.40
N GLU A 93 2.01 28.78 15.18
CA GLU A 93 2.87 29.50 14.22
C GLU A 93 2.11 30.00 12.99
N PHE A 94 1.01 29.33 12.62
CA PHE A 94 0.30 29.59 11.37
C PHE A 94 -1.20 29.70 11.58
N GLU A 95 -1.86 30.45 10.72
CA GLU A 95 -3.31 30.52 10.63
C GLU A 95 -3.79 30.47 9.18
N LEU A 96 -5.06 30.08 8.99
CA LEU A 96 -5.67 30.03 7.68
C LEU A 96 -5.99 31.46 7.20
N ALA A 97 -5.53 31.80 6.00
CA ALA A 97 -5.65 33.14 5.43
C ALA A 97 -6.75 33.26 4.36
N ILE A 98 -7.41 32.14 4.04
CA ILE A 98 -8.47 32.04 3.05
C ILE A 98 -9.72 31.43 3.68
N GLU A 99 -10.87 31.59 3.04
CA GLU A 99 -12.06 30.84 3.45
C GLU A 99 -11.84 29.32 3.31
N PRO A 100 -12.30 28.49 4.25
CA PRO A 100 -12.11 27.03 4.20
C PRO A 100 -12.67 26.36 2.93
N SER A 101 -13.73 26.93 2.34
CA SER A 101 -14.33 26.51 1.07
C SER A 101 -13.39 26.65 -0.13
N ASN A 102 -12.41 27.54 -0.04
CA ASN A 102 -11.42 27.80 -1.10
C ASN A 102 -10.18 26.89 -0.98
N LEU A 103 -10.12 26.02 0.02
CA LEU A 103 -9.07 25.02 0.11
C LEU A 103 -9.17 24.04 -1.05
N THR A 104 -8.01 23.70 -1.60
CA THR A 104 -7.92 22.73 -2.70
C THR A 104 -7.37 21.39 -2.22
N ILE A 105 -7.60 20.35 -3.01
CA ILE A 105 -6.98 19.02 -2.80
C ILE A 105 -5.45 19.14 -2.68
N LYS A 106 -4.85 20.03 -3.48
CA LYS A 106 -3.41 20.32 -3.45
C LYS A 106 -2.96 20.91 -2.11
N ASP A 107 -3.77 21.73 -1.47
CA ASP A 107 -3.45 22.32 -0.17
C ASP A 107 -3.64 21.30 0.96
N LEU A 108 -4.70 20.50 0.91
CA LEU A 108 -4.90 19.37 1.83
C LEU A 108 -3.72 18.37 1.76
N ASN A 109 -3.27 18.00 0.56
CA ASN A 109 -2.12 17.10 0.40
C ASN A 109 -0.84 17.65 1.04
N ARG A 110 -0.63 18.97 0.99
CA ARG A 110 0.51 19.64 1.63
C ARG A 110 0.40 19.62 3.16
N LEU A 111 -0.81 19.83 3.69
CA LEU A 111 -1.10 19.73 5.12
C LEU A 111 -0.88 18.31 5.64
N VAL A 112 -1.35 17.29 4.91
CA VAL A 112 -1.13 15.87 5.23
C VAL A 112 0.36 15.53 5.21
N ALA A 113 1.09 15.98 4.19
CA ALA A 113 2.53 15.77 4.09
C ALA A 113 3.30 16.38 5.26
N TYR A 114 2.93 17.58 5.72
CA TYR A 114 3.50 18.14 6.94
C TYR A 114 3.13 17.29 8.16
N ASN A 115 1.86 16.90 8.31
CA ASN A 115 1.43 16.17 9.50
C ASN A 115 2.14 14.82 9.64
N ARG A 116 2.29 14.09 8.53
CA ARG A 116 2.89 12.76 8.45
C ARG A 116 4.41 12.77 8.46
N TYR A 117 5.06 13.70 7.77
CA TYR A 117 6.51 13.67 7.54
C TYR A 117 7.25 14.88 8.14
N LYS A 118 6.55 15.81 8.78
CA LYS A 118 7.10 17.07 9.33
C LYS A 118 7.86 17.92 8.29
N ASN A 119 7.46 17.80 7.01
CA ASN A 119 8.07 18.57 5.92
C ASN A 119 7.70 20.06 6.01
N LYS A 120 8.57 20.87 6.62
CA LYS A 120 8.36 22.32 6.77
C LYS A 120 8.22 23.06 5.44
N GLY A 121 8.80 22.52 4.36
CA GLY A 121 8.70 23.10 3.02
C GLY A 121 7.27 23.15 2.50
N THR A 122 6.39 22.24 2.92
CA THR A 122 4.98 22.28 2.48
C THR A 122 4.22 23.43 3.12
N LEU A 123 4.46 23.73 4.41
CA LEU A 123 3.89 24.91 5.06
C LEU A 123 4.40 26.21 4.44
N ILE A 124 5.70 26.31 4.13
CA ILE A 124 6.27 27.48 3.44
C ILE A 124 5.60 27.69 2.08
N ASN A 125 5.33 26.62 1.33
CA ASN A 125 4.61 26.72 0.06
C ASN A 125 3.17 27.21 0.25
N LEU A 126 2.47 26.75 1.28
CA LEU A 126 1.13 27.25 1.61
C LEU A 126 1.16 28.74 1.97
N VAL A 127 2.19 29.20 2.67
CA VAL A 127 2.38 30.63 2.96
C VAL A 127 2.66 31.44 1.70
N LYS A 128 3.55 30.97 0.83
CA LYS A 128 3.85 31.65 -0.45
C LYS A 128 2.62 31.76 -1.37
N LYS A 129 1.71 30.79 -1.29
CA LYS A 129 0.43 30.81 -2.02
C LYS A 129 -0.66 31.67 -1.37
N GLY A 130 -0.41 32.21 -0.17
CA GLY A 130 -1.41 32.96 0.60
C GLY A 130 -2.50 32.09 1.22
N VAL A 131 -2.31 30.77 1.33
CA VAL A 131 -3.28 29.87 1.97
C VAL A 131 -3.13 29.94 3.50
N LEU A 132 -1.88 29.98 3.98
CA LEU A 132 -1.56 30.18 5.39
C LEU A 132 -0.84 31.50 5.59
N THR A 133 -1.01 32.11 6.75
CA THR A 133 -0.23 33.26 7.20
C THR A 133 0.56 32.87 8.45
N ARG A 134 1.79 33.37 8.56
CA ARG A 134 2.55 33.28 9.81
C ARG A 134 2.01 34.31 10.80
N LYS A 135 1.80 33.87 12.04
CA LYS A 135 1.51 34.79 13.14
C LYS A 135 2.73 35.65 13.48
#